data_AF-A0A2V8X2I0-F1
#
_entry.id   AF-A0A2V8X2I0-F1
#
_cell.length_a   1.000
_cell.length_b   1.000
_cell.length_c   1.000
_cell.angle_alpha   90.00
_cell.angle_beta   90.00
_cell.angle_gamma   90.00
#
_symmetry.space_group_name_H-M   'P 1'
#
loop_
_entity.id
_entity.type
_entity.pdbx_description
1 polymer ?
#
loop_
_entity_poly.entity_id
_entity_poly.type
_entity_poly.pdbx_seq_one_letter_code
_entity_poly.pdbx_strand_id
1 'polypeptide(L)'
;MLCDPAGTYAASTATRPDTSYLLRKLHSFTGILPVGAFLAEHFWSNSAALVSAEKYNTVSQELQTIPFRLIVEWGAILLPMLFHGGYGVYIWLRGKSNVSAYPWVGNWLYLTQRYTGLIAFAYIGWHLYTERSLTHGRSTYA
;
A
#
# COMPACT_ATOMS: atom_id res chain seq x y z
N MET A 1 -14.07 5.58 42.28
CA MET A 1 -15.40 5.52 41.65
C MET A 1 -16.37 6.08 42.68
N LEU A 2 -16.77 7.35 42.52
CA LEU A 2 -17.70 8.01 43.43
C LEU A 2 -19.02 8.16 42.67
N CYS A 3 -20.09 7.56 43.18
CA CYS A 3 -21.44 7.69 42.61
C CYS A 3 -22.11 8.96 43.12
N ASP A 4 -22.89 9.62 42.25
CA ASP A 4 -23.86 10.66 42.64
C ASP A 4 -25.16 9.98 43.16
N PRO A 5 -25.93 10.58 44.09
CA PRO A 5 -27.01 9.91 44.81
C PRO A 5 -28.24 9.57 43.96
N ALA A 6 -28.29 9.95 42.67
CA ALA A 6 -29.40 9.67 41.75
C ALA A 6 -29.21 8.40 40.88
N GLY A 7 -28.11 7.64 41.05
CA GLY A 7 -27.93 6.34 40.39
C GLY A 7 -27.85 6.39 38.86
N THR A 8 -27.65 7.56 38.27
CA THR A 8 -27.54 7.72 36.81
C THR A 8 -26.08 7.59 36.40
N TYR A 9 -25.74 6.51 35.69
CA TYR A 9 -24.46 6.43 34.97
C TYR A 9 -24.55 7.39 33.78
N ALA A 10 -24.02 8.60 33.92
CA ALA A 10 -23.79 9.45 32.77
C ALA A 10 -22.78 8.73 31.86
N ALA A 11 -23.29 8.06 30.83
CA ALA A 11 -22.49 7.44 29.80
C ALA A 11 -21.79 8.53 29.00
N SER A 12 -20.62 8.96 29.46
CA SER A 12 -19.67 9.68 28.62
C SER A 12 -18.93 8.65 27.78
N THR A 13 -19.61 8.07 26.79
CA THR A 13 -18.98 7.21 25.77
C THR A 13 -18.63 8.01 24.53
N ALA A 14 -18.08 9.21 24.72
CA ALA A 14 -17.31 9.85 23.66
C ALA A 14 -15.92 9.20 23.61
N THR A 15 -15.84 7.96 23.12
CA THR A 15 -14.56 7.32 22.77
C THR A 15 -13.95 8.12 21.62
N ARG A 16 -13.08 9.08 21.95
CA ARG A 16 -12.24 9.74 20.94
C ARG A 16 -11.47 8.63 20.21
N PRO A 17 -11.52 8.57 18.87
CA PRO A 17 -10.77 7.57 18.13
C PRO A 17 -9.29 7.76 18.44
N ASP A 18 -8.67 6.71 18.99
CA ASP A 18 -7.22 6.65 19.16
C ASP A 18 -6.57 6.89 17.78
N THR A 19 -5.58 7.78 17.71
CA THR A 19 -4.83 8.06 16.47
C THR A 19 -4.27 6.77 15.85
N SER A 20 -3.89 5.78 16.66
CA SER A 20 -3.50 4.42 16.24
C SER A 20 -4.61 3.71 15.45
N TYR A 21 -5.87 3.87 15.85
CA TYR A 21 -7.01 3.27 15.15
C TYR A 21 -7.23 3.91 13.78
N LEU A 22 -7.19 5.25 13.70
CA LEU A 22 -7.34 5.97 12.43
C LEU A 22 -6.21 5.61 11.46
N LEU A 23 -4.95 5.61 11.92
CA LEU A 23 -3.80 5.28 11.08
C LEU A 23 -3.84 3.84 10.56
N ARG A 24 -4.29 2.87 11.37
CA ARG A 24 -4.51 1.49 10.92
C ARG A 24 -5.60 1.39 9.86
N LYS A 25 -6.71 2.11 10.02
CA LYS A 25 -7.77 2.17 9.00
C LYS A 25 -7.28 2.81 7.71
N LEU A 26 -6.56 3.92 7.80
CA LEU A 26 -5.96 4.56 6.64
C LEU A 26 -4.99 3.60 5.94
N HIS A 27 -4.16 2.85 6.68
CA HIS A 27 -3.22 1.89 6.07
C HIS A 27 -3.94 0.78 5.30
N SER A 28 -5.03 0.25 5.85
CA SER A 28 -5.89 -0.70 5.13
C SER A 28 -6.54 -0.06 3.91
N PHE A 29 -7.06 1.16 4.05
CA PHE A 29 -7.67 1.90 2.94
C PHE A 29 -6.69 2.17 1.81
N THR A 30 -5.48 2.68 2.11
CA THR A 30 -4.45 2.96 1.12
C THR A 30 -3.92 1.69 0.45
N GLY A 31 -3.90 0.57 1.17
CA GLY A 31 -3.52 -0.73 0.62
C GLY A 31 -4.53 -1.28 -0.37
N ILE A 32 -5.82 -1.19 -0.07
CA ILE A 32 -6.88 -1.77 -0.91
C ILE A 32 -7.18 -0.87 -2.11
N LEU A 33 -7.48 0.41 -1.87
CA LEU A 33 -8.04 1.26 -2.91
C LEU A 33 -6.94 1.91 -3.77
N PRO A 34 -6.06 2.78 -3.26
CA PRO A 34 -4.96 3.34 -4.03
C PRO A 34 -3.96 2.30 -4.56
N VAL A 35 -3.33 1.53 -3.67
CA VAL A 35 -2.27 0.58 -4.06
C VAL A 35 -2.84 -0.57 -4.87
N GLY A 36 -3.98 -1.14 -4.46
CA GLY A 36 -4.64 -2.22 -5.20
C GLY A 36 -5.12 -1.80 -6.59
N ALA A 37 -5.73 -0.62 -6.74
CA ALA A 37 -6.15 -0.12 -8.04
C ALA A 37 -4.94 0.17 -8.95
N PHE A 38 -3.88 0.79 -8.42
CA PHE A 38 -2.65 1.00 -9.18
C PHE A 38 -2.04 -0.32 -9.62
N LEU A 39 -1.97 -1.34 -8.76
CA LEU A 39 -1.42 -2.65 -9.12
C LEU A 39 -2.22 -3.33 -10.25
N ALA A 40 -3.55 -3.19 -10.24
CA ALA A 40 -4.41 -3.73 -11.29
C ALA A 40 -4.17 -3.04 -12.64
N GLU A 41 -4.10 -1.71 -12.67
CA GLU A 41 -3.68 -0.96 -13.87
C GLU A 41 -2.28 -1.39 -14.30
N HIS A 42 -1.36 -1.52 -13.35
CA HIS A 42 0.04 -1.77 -13.64
C HIS A 42 0.19 -3.11 -14.37
N PHE A 43 -0.49 -4.16 -13.89
CA PHE A 43 -0.50 -5.44 -14.59
C PHE A 43 -1.22 -5.37 -15.95
N TRP A 44 -2.31 -4.62 -16.05
CA TRP A 44 -3.02 -4.44 -17.32
C TRP A 44 -2.12 -3.80 -18.38
N SER A 45 -1.51 -2.65 -18.07
CA SER A 45 -0.65 -1.93 -19.00
C SER A 45 0.65 -2.68 -19.30
N ASN A 46 1.26 -3.34 -18.31
CA ASN A 46 2.46 -4.17 -18.54
C ASN A 46 2.17 -5.44 -19.35
N SER A 47 0.92 -5.95 -19.36
CA SER A 47 0.56 -7.10 -20.20
C SER A 47 0.76 -6.85 -21.70
N ALA A 48 0.85 -5.59 -22.13
CA ALA A 48 1.23 -5.22 -23.50
C ALA A 48 2.59 -5.82 -23.93
N ALA A 49 3.49 -6.11 -22.99
CA ALA A 49 4.76 -6.78 -23.27
C ALA A 49 4.57 -8.22 -23.79
N LEU A 50 3.44 -8.86 -23.49
CA LEU A 50 3.08 -10.18 -24.03
C LEU A 50 2.62 -10.11 -25.49
N VAL A 51 2.27 -8.92 -25.99
CA VAL A 51 1.84 -8.72 -27.38
C VAL A 51 3.05 -8.44 -28.26
N SER A 52 3.80 -7.37 -27.98
CA SER A 52 5.06 -7.05 -28.65
C SER A 52 5.80 -5.95 -27.91
N ALA A 53 7.11 -5.82 -28.15
CA ALA A 53 7.92 -4.71 -27.64
C ALA A 53 7.38 -3.34 -28.10
N GLU A 54 6.97 -3.24 -29.38
CA GLU A 54 6.38 -2.03 -29.93
C GLU A 54 5.06 -1.65 -29.21
N LYS A 55 4.17 -2.63 -28.97
CA LYS A 55 2.90 -2.36 -28.28
C LYS A 55 3.14 -1.88 -26.85
N TYR A 56 4.10 -2.49 -26.15
CA TYR A 56 4.52 -2.05 -24.82
C TYR A 56 5.04 -0.60 -24.82
N ASN A 57 5.90 -0.26 -25.78
CA ASN A 57 6.44 1.09 -25.92
C ASN A 57 5.34 2.13 -26.14
N THR A 58 4.37 1.84 -27.01
CA THR A 58 3.24 2.73 -27.28
C THR A 58 2.41 2.96 -26.02
N VAL A 59 2.04 1.90 -25.29
CA VAL A 59 1.29 2.02 -24.03
C VAL A 59 2.09 2.80 -22.97
N SER A 60 3.39 2.52 -22.84
CA SER A 60 4.28 3.25 -21.94
C SER A 60 4.33 4.76 -22.25
N GLN A 61 4.40 5.12 -23.53
CA GLN A 61 4.37 6.52 -23.96
C GLN A 61 3.00 7.17 -23.70
N GLU A 62 1.90 6.49 -23.99
CA GLU A 62 0.54 6.99 -23.74
C GLU A 62 0.35 7.35 -22.26
N LEU A 63 0.77 6.48 -21.33
CA LEU A 63 0.70 6.72 -19.89
C LEU A 63 1.50 7.95 -19.44
N GLN A 64 2.59 8.29 -20.15
CA GLN A 64 3.34 9.51 -19.88
C GLN A 64 2.62 10.78 -20.36
N THR A 65 1.61 10.68 -21.22
CA THR A 65 0.93 11.85 -21.79
C THR A 65 -0.36 12.24 -21.05
N ILE A 66 -0.71 11.53 -19.96
CA ILE A 66 -1.93 11.83 -19.21
C ILE A 66 -1.93 13.28 -18.67
N PRO A 67 -3.08 13.98 -18.71
CA PRO A 67 -3.19 15.32 -18.17
C PRO A 67 -2.95 15.30 -16.65
N PHE A 68 -2.28 16.33 -16.14
CA PHE A 68 -1.93 16.45 -14.72
C PHE A 68 -1.14 15.26 -14.15
N ARG A 69 -0.33 14.57 -14.99
CA ARG A 69 0.45 13.38 -14.62
C ARG A 69 1.14 13.48 -13.26
N LEU A 70 1.84 14.59 -12.98
CA LEU A 70 2.56 14.76 -11.72
C LEU A 70 1.63 14.80 -10.50
N ILE A 71 0.45 15.40 -10.62
CA ILE A 71 -0.53 15.46 -9.52
C ILE A 71 -1.11 14.07 -9.27
N VAL A 72 -1.47 13.35 -10.34
CA VAL A 72 -1.98 11.98 -10.24
C VAL A 72 -0.93 11.05 -9.65
N GLU A 73 0.30 11.13 -10.14
CA GLU A 73 1.41 10.30 -9.69
C GLU A 73 1.72 10.52 -8.21
N TRP A 74 1.82 11.76 -7.75
CA TRP A 74 2.09 12.03 -6.34
C TRP A 74 0.88 11.75 -5.45
N GLY A 75 -0.31 12.21 -5.84
CA GLY A 75 -1.51 12.17 -5.00
C GLY A 75 -2.18 10.80 -4.93
N ALA A 76 -2.24 10.08 -6.05
CA ALA A 76 -2.97 8.81 -6.14
C ALA A 76 -2.04 7.58 -6.02
N ILE A 77 -0.77 7.70 -6.39
CA ILE A 77 0.16 6.56 -6.46
C ILE A 77 1.22 6.67 -5.35
N LEU A 78 2.14 7.62 -5.45
CA LEU A 78 3.36 7.65 -4.65
C LEU A 78 3.09 7.93 -3.17
N LEU A 79 2.31 8.97 -2.83
CA LEU A 79 2.04 9.32 -1.43
C LEU A 79 1.23 8.23 -0.71
N PRO A 80 0.12 7.70 -1.26
CA PRO A 80 -0.59 6.58 -0.65
C PRO A 80 0.28 5.32 -0.50
N MET A 81 1.14 5.04 -1.48
CA MET A 81 2.05 3.89 -1.44
C MET A 81 3.16 4.05 -0.39
N LEU A 82 3.77 5.24 -0.28
CA LEU A 82 4.76 5.55 0.75
C LEU A 82 4.16 5.41 2.15
N PHE A 83 2.96 5.92 2.36
CA PHE A 83 2.26 5.75 3.62
C PHE A 83 1.93 4.28 3.90
N HIS A 84 1.39 3.56 2.92
CA HIS A 84 1.07 2.13 3.07
C HIS A 84 2.33 1.31 3.42
N GLY A 85 3.39 1.41 2.61
CA GLY A 85 4.63 0.67 2.83
C GLY A 85 5.33 1.07 4.13
N GLY A 86 5.51 2.36 4.36
CA GLY A 86 6.21 2.87 5.55
C GLY A 86 5.47 2.54 6.86
N TYR A 87 4.15 2.75 6.91
CA TYR A 87 3.36 2.39 8.07
C TYR A 87 3.25 0.85 8.22
N GLY A 88 3.22 0.11 7.12
CA GLY A 88 3.30 -1.35 7.12
C GLY A 88 4.59 -1.87 7.77
N VAL A 89 5.74 -1.26 7.47
CA VAL A 89 7.03 -1.55 8.14
C VAL A 89 6.95 -1.23 9.63
N TYR A 90 6.33 -0.11 10.02
CA TYR A 90 6.12 0.21 11.43
C TYR A 90 5.26 -0.85 12.16
N ILE A 91 4.17 -1.31 11.55
CA ILE A 91 3.36 -2.42 12.10
C ILE A 91 4.20 -3.69 12.17
N TRP A 92 5.03 -3.95 11.16
CA TRP A 92 5.90 -5.11 11.12
C TRP A 92 6.93 -5.12 12.25
N LEU A 93 7.53 -3.97 12.60
CA LEU A 93 8.49 -3.92 13.71
C LEU A 93 7.85 -4.16 15.09
N ARG A 94 6.54 -3.94 15.22
CA ARG A 94 5.80 -4.00 16.49
C ARG A 94 4.95 -5.27 16.65
N GLY A 95 4.70 -5.99 15.55
CA GLY A 95 3.83 -7.16 15.55
C GLY A 95 4.58 -8.45 15.93
N LYS A 96 3.92 -9.35 16.65
CA LYS A 96 4.42 -10.70 16.96
C LYS A 96 3.77 -11.75 16.05
N SER A 97 4.47 -12.85 15.79
CA SER A 97 3.95 -13.98 15.02
C SER A 97 4.02 -15.25 15.85
N ASN A 98 2.93 -16.02 15.93
CA ASN A 98 2.80 -17.16 16.85
C ASN A 98 2.71 -18.51 16.11
N VAL A 99 3.26 -18.60 14.90
CA VAL A 99 3.16 -19.80 14.04
C VAL A 99 3.81 -21.03 14.67
N SER A 100 4.83 -20.85 15.52
CA SER A 100 5.49 -21.95 16.25
C SER A 100 4.55 -22.66 17.24
N ALA A 101 3.66 -21.94 17.92
CA ALA A 101 2.71 -22.53 18.87
C ALA A 101 1.35 -22.84 18.22
N TYR A 102 0.97 -22.08 17.19
CA TYR A 102 -0.34 -22.16 16.55
C TYR A 102 -0.18 -22.15 15.02
N PRO A 103 0.10 -23.30 14.39
CA PRO A 103 0.43 -23.40 12.97
C PRO A 103 -0.82 -23.41 12.06
N TRP A 104 -1.82 -22.57 12.36
CA TRP A 104 -3.04 -22.46 11.57
C TRP A 104 -2.81 -21.66 10.29
N VAL A 105 -3.59 -21.95 9.24
CA VAL A 105 -3.51 -21.27 7.94
C VAL A 105 -3.55 -19.75 8.09
N GLY A 106 -4.43 -19.20 8.93
CA GLY A 106 -4.52 -17.75 9.16
C GLY A 106 -3.24 -17.14 9.73
N ASN A 107 -2.55 -17.85 10.63
CA ASN A 107 -1.28 -17.38 11.20
C ASN A 107 -0.14 -17.45 10.18
N TRP A 108 -0.15 -18.47 9.31
CA TRP A 108 0.76 -18.55 8.18
C TRP A 108 0.53 -17.42 7.18
N LEU A 109 -0.72 -17.17 6.77
CA LEU A 109 -1.05 -16.06 5.86
C LEU A 109 -0.65 -14.70 6.43
N TYR A 110 -0.88 -14.49 7.73
CA TYR A 110 -0.42 -13.29 8.43
C TYR A 110 1.11 -13.14 8.40
N LEU A 111 1.84 -14.24 8.65
CA LEU A 111 3.30 -14.25 8.61
C LEU A 111 3.82 -13.97 7.20
N THR A 112 3.29 -14.68 6.21
CA THR A 112 3.76 -14.58 4.82
C THR A 112 3.47 -13.21 4.25
N GLN A 113 2.28 -12.64 4.47
CA GLN A 113 1.95 -11.27 4.05
C GLN A 113 2.96 -10.23 4.56
N ARG A 114 3.43 -10.41 5.79
CA ARG A 114 4.40 -9.51 6.43
C ARG A 114 5.78 -9.61 5.80
N TYR A 115 6.26 -10.81 5.52
CA TYR A 115 7.55 -10.99 4.85
C TYR A 115 7.51 -10.62 3.37
N THR A 116 6.47 -11.03 2.64
CA THR A 116 6.31 -10.63 1.23
C THR A 116 6.12 -9.13 1.10
N GLY A 117 5.45 -8.48 2.06
CA GLY A 117 5.35 -7.02 2.14
C GLY A 117 6.71 -6.32 2.27
N LEU A 118 7.63 -6.85 3.08
CA LEU A 118 8.99 -6.30 3.18
C LEU A 118 9.81 -6.50 1.90
N ILE A 119 9.72 -7.69 1.30
CA ILE A 119 10.39 -7.99 0.03
C ILE A 119 9.85 -7.05 -1.06
N ALA A 120 8.54 -6.90 -1.15
CA ALA A 120 7.88 -6.00 -2.07
C ALA A 120 8.29 -4.54 -1.82
N PHE A 121 8.37 -4.09 -0.56
CA PHE A 121 8.81 -2.73 -0.24
C PHE A 121 10.22 -2.43 -0.77
N ALA A 122 11.18 -3.35 -0.55
CA ALA A 122 12.53 -3.22 -1.08
C ALA A 122 12.56 -3.25 -2.62
N TYR A 123 11.83 -4.20 -3.21
CA TYR A 123 11.72 -4.33 -4.67
C TYR A 123 11.11 -3.09 -5.33
N ILE A 124 10.03 -2.54 -4.76
CA ILE A 124 9.37 -1.33 -5.27
C ILE A 124 10.33 -0.14 -5.25
N GLY A 125 11.17 0.00 -4.21
CA GLY A 125 12.20 1.03 -4.16
C GLY A 125 13.21 0.92 -5.31
N TRP A 126 13.72 -0.30 -5.56
CA TRP A 126 14.59 -0.59 -6.70
C TRP A 126 13.88 -0.37 -8.05
N HIS A 127 12.64 -0.83 -8.17
CA HIS A 127 11.82 -0.70 -9.36
C HIS A 127 11.56 0.77 -9.72
N LEU A 128 11.16 1.60 -8.74
CA LEU A 128 11.01 3.04 -8.93
C LEU A 128 12.33 3.72 -9.34
N TYR A 129 13.45 3.35 -8.71
CA TYR A 129 14.76 3.88 -9.10
C TYR A 129 15.07 3.56 -10.57
N THR A 130 14.83 2.33 -11.00
CA THR A 130 15.13 1.87 -12.35
C THR A 130 14.20 2.53 -13.37
N GLU A 131 12.89 2.40 -13.19
CA GLU A 131 11.90 2.85 -14.18
C GLU A 131 11.70 4.37 -14.19
N ARG A 132 11.96 5.06 -13.08
CA ARG A 132 11.75 6.51 -13.00
C ARG A 132 13.04 7.31 -12.99
N SER A 133 14.05 6.87 -12.26
CA SER A 133 15.28 7.67 -12.09
C SER A 133 16.31 7.37 -13.17
N LEU A 134 16.48 6.09 -13.56
CA LEU A 134 17.43 5.72 -14.62
C LEU A 134 16.85 5.93 -16.03
N THR A 135 15.61 5.51 -16.28
CA THR A 135 15.02 5.58 -17.63
C THR A 135 14.12 6.80 -17.85
N HIS A 136 13.94 7.65 -16.83
CA HIS A 136 13.03 8.80 -16.86
C HIS A 136 11.57 8.44 -17.23
N GLY A 137 11.14 7.20 -16.94
CA GLY A 137 9.82 6.68 -17.27
C GLY A 137 9.70 6.06 -18.66
N ARG A 138 10.74 6.15 -19.51
CA ARG A 138 10.70 5.66 -20.89
C ARG A 138 11.16 4.21 -20.97
N SER A 139 10.40 3.39 -21.69
CA SER A 139 10.89 2.09 -22.14
C SER A 139 12.09 2.26 -23.08
N THR A 140 13.12 1.43 -22.90
CA THR A 140 14.30 1.35 -23.79
C THR A 140 14.29 0.10 -24.67
N TYR A 141 13.14 -0.58 -24.81
CA TYR A 141 13.02 -1.65 -25.81
C TYR A 141 13.08 -1.02 -27.20
N ALA A 142 14.27 -0.92 -27.77
CA ALA A 142 14.49 -0.61 -29.18
C ALA A 142 14.36 -1.90 -30.01
#